data_AF-A0A510TJD2-F1
#
_entry.id   AF-A0A510TJD2-F1
#
_cell.length_a   1.000
_cell.length_b   1.000
_cell.length_c   1.000
_cell.angle_alpha   90.00
_cell.angle_beta   90.00
_cell.angle_gamma   90.00
#
_symmetry.space_group_name_H-M   'P 1'
#
loop_
_entity.id
_entity.type
_entity.pdbx_description
1 polymer ?
#
loop_
_entity_poly.entity_id
_entity_poly.type
_entity_poly.pdbx_seq_one_letter_code
_entity_poly.pdbx_strand_id
1 'polypeptide(L)'
;MTQPQTLAPAPGATTAVQRWIDALTDGWRARDADAIAALFTDDAVYHQGPYGAPHTGREAVAAHWRNTLSRQKDARMWFGEPVVSGGRAAVEWWCVLYDPATGAPRNAAGCLVLRFAADGRCASFHEYWHGAPDQELEPAEGWLR
;
A
#
# COMPACT_ATOMS: atom_id res chain seq x y z
N MET A 1 -26.24 -25.09 -4.91
CA MET A 1 -25.47 -23.84 -4.88
C MET A 1 -24.64 -23.86 -3.60
N THR A 2 -23.35 -24.16 -3.70
CA THR A 2 -22.46 -24.22 -2.53
C THR A 2 -22.05 -22.79 -2.18
N GLN A 3 -22.41 -22.31 -0.98
CA GLN A 3 -21.91 -21.03 -0.51
C GLN A 3 -20.39 -21.12 -0.31
N PRO A 4 -19.60 -20.10 -0.71
CA PRO A 4 -18.18 -20.06 -0.40
C PRO A 4 -18.01 -20.02 1.11
N GLN A 5 -17.33 -21.03 1.67
CA GLN A 5 -16.96 -21.06 3.07
C GLN A 5 -15.82 -20.06 3.27
N THR A 6 -16.10 -18.94 3.94
CA THR A 6 -15.07 -18.01 4.40
C THR A 6 -14.25 -18.70 5.50
N LEU A 7 -13.13 -19.32 5.13
CA LEU A 7 -12.15 -19.76 6.12
C LEU A 7 -11.47 -18.53 6.72
N ALA A 8 -11.45 -18.47 8.05
CA ALA A 8 -10.60 -17.53 8.77
C ALA A 8 -9.14 -17.69 8.32
N PRO A 9 -8.36 -16.60 8.22
CA PRO A 9 -6.97 -16.68 7.83
C PRO A 9 -6.16 -17.58 8.79
N ALA A 10 -5.16 -18.26 8.25
CA ALA A 10 -4.22 -19.03 9.07
C ALA A 10 -3.50 -18.08 10.05
N PRO A 11 -3.24 -18.49 11.32
CA PRO A 11 -2.74 -17.61 12.38
C PRO A 11 -1.44 -16.83 12.08
N GLY A 12 -0.65 -17.22 11.07
CA GLY A 12 0.58 -16.52 10.65
C GLY A 12 0.45 -15.65 9.40
N ALA A 13 -0.68 -15.72 8.68
CA ALA A 13 -0.87 -15.01 7.42
C ALA A 13 -1.08 -13.50 7.68
N THR A 14 -1.90 -13.16 8.68
CA THR A 14 -2.07 -11.78 9.17
C THR A 14 -0.73 -11.16 9.59
N THR A 15 0.09 -11.90 10.33
CA THR A 15 1.42 -11.41 10.75
C THR A 15 2.37 -11.18 9.58
N ALA A 16 2.29 -11.97 8.50
CA ALA A 16 3.12 -11.77 7.32
C ALA A 16 2.73 -10.49 6.55
N VAL A 17 1.43 -10.25 6.41
CA VAL A 17 0.91 -9.02 5.80
C VAL A 17 1.27 -7.81 6.65
N GLN A 18 1.14 -7.91 7.98
CA GLN A 18 1.54 -6.83 8.88
C GLN A 18 3.03 -6.48 8.73
N ARG A 19 3.92 -7.47 8.72
CA ARG A 19 5.35 -7.24 8.49
C ARG A 19 5.63 -6.54 7.16
N TRP A 20 4.88 -6.87 6.12
CA TRP A 20 5.00 -6.21 4.82
C TRP A 20 4.54 -4.75 4.87
N ILE A 21 3.42 -4.46 5.56
CA ILE A 21 2.91 -3.10 5.78
C ILE A 21 3.92 -2.27 6.61
N ASP A 22 4.49 -2.86 7.66
CA ASP A 22 5.48 -2.21 8.51
C ASP A 22 6.72 -1.83 7.68
N ALA A 23 7.22 -2.76 6.86
CA ALA A 23 8.36 -2.50 5.99
C ALA A 23 8.06 -1.47 4.89
N LEU A 24 6.84 -1.46 4.33
CA LEU A 24 6.39 -0.42 3.41
C LEU A 24 6.38 0.96 4.10
N THR A 25 5.85 1.01 5.31
CA THR A 25 5.77 2.21 6.14
C THR A 25 7.16 2.75 6.45
N ASP A 26 8.10 1.88 6.82
CA ASP A 26 9.48 2.25 7.11
C ASP A 26 10.20 2.77 5.86
N GLY A 27 10.08 2.06 4.73
CA GLY A 27 10.65 2.51 3.45
C GLY A 27 10.08 3.85 3.00
N TRP A 28 8.77 4.07 3.18
CA TRP A 28 8.12 5.34 2.88
C TRP A 28 8.64 6.47 3.78
N ARG A 29 8.70 6.26 5.10
CA ARG A 29 9.25 7.24 6.06
C ARG A 29 10.69 7.59 5.76
N ALA A 30 11.51 6.59 5.43
CA ALA A 30 12.91 6.76 5.06
C ALA A 30 13.10 7.38 3.65
N ARG A 31 12.01 7.48 2.87
CA ARG A 31 12.03 7.88 1.46
C ARG A 31 12.94 6.98 0.61
N ASP A 32 12.99 5.70 0.96
CA ASP A 32 13.83 4.69 0.31
C ASP A 32 12.99 3.87 -0.67
N ALA A 33 13.01 4.29 -1.94
CA ALA A 33 12.28 3.61 -3.00
C ALA A 33 12.81 2.20 -3.29
N ASP A 34 14.09 1.94 -3.06
CA ASP A 34 14.70 0.65 -3.34
C ASP A 34 14.33 -0.35 -2.23
N ALA A 35 14.29 0.09 -0.97
CA ALA A 35 13.76 -0.70 0.14
C ALA A 35 12.28 -1.05 -0.07
N ILE A 36 11.46 -0.10 -0.52
CA ILE A 36 10.05 -0.38 -0.86
C ILE A 36 9.98 -1.39 -2.02
N ALA A 37 10.77 -1.20 -3.08
CA ALA A 37 10.77 -2.10 -4.23
C ALA A 37 11.23 -3.53 -3.88
N ALA A 38 12.11 -3.69 -2.89
CA ALA A 38 12.54 -5.00 -2.40
C ALA A 38 11.39 -5.84 -1.80
N LEU A 39 10.28 -5.20 -1.40
CA LEU A 39 9.07 -5.87 -0.91
C LEU A 39 8.28 -6.57 -2.02
N PHE A 40 8.63 -6.36 -3.29
CA PHE A 40 7.96 -6.89 -4.46
C PHE A 40 8.80 -7.99 -5.13
N THR A 41 8.14 -8.97 -5.74
CA THR A 41 8.83 -9.98 -6.57
C THR A 41 9.48 -9.31 -7.79
N ASP A 42 10.46 -9.99 -8.39
CA ASP A 42 11.21 -9.44 -9.53
C ASP A 42 10.31 -9.13 -10.73
N ASP A 43 9.19 -9.84 -10.86
CA ASP A 43 8.17 -9.76 -11.89
C ASP A 43 6.84 -9.15 -11.43
N ALA A 44 6.82 -8.48 -10.27
CA ALA A 44 5.59 -7.98 -9.66
C ALA A 44 4.80 -7.02 -10.58
N VAL A 45 3.47 -7.02 -10.44
CA VAL A 45 2.57 -6.14 -11.18
C VAL A 45 1.90 -5.16 -10.22
N TYR A 46 2.19 -3.86 -10.37
CA TYR A 46 1.65 -2.78 -9.56
C TYR A 46 0.66 -1.93 -10.37
N HIS A 47 -0.60 -1.86 -9.93
CA HIS A 47 -1.63 -0.97 -10.47
C HIS A 47 -1.93 0.18 -9.51
N GLN A 48 -1.61 1.40 -9.95
CA GLN A 48 -1.95 2.64 -9.23
C GLN A 48 -3.32 3.15 -9.69
N GLY A 49 -4.38 2.46 -9.28
CA GLY A 49 -5.74 2.68 -9.78
C GLY A 49 -6.14 1.78 -10.96
N PRO A 50 -7.44 1.76 -11.32
CA PRO A 50 -8.00 0.75 -12.23
C PRO A 50 -7.80 1.01 -13.73
N TYR A 51 -7.43 2.23 -14.12
CA TYR A 51 -7.45 2.65 -15.53
C TYR A 51 -6.07 2.77 -16.18
N GLY A 52 -5.00 2.88 -15.38
CA GLY A 52 -3.64 3.02 -15.87
C GLY A 52 -2.98 1.69 -16.23
N ALA A 53 -1.98 1.75 -17.11
CA ALA A 53 -1.07 0.63 -17.33
C ALA A 53 -0.30 0.32 -16.02
N PRO A 54 -0.02 -0.96 -15.73
CA PRO A 54 0.73 -1.32 -14.54
C PRO A 54 2.21 -0.96 -14.66
N HIS A 55 2.86 -0.80 -13.50
CA HIS A 55 4.31 -0.91 -13.38
C HIS A 55 4.65 -2.40 -13.22
N THR A 56 5.39 -2.96 -14.18
CA THR A 56 5.76 -4.39 -14.19
C THR A 56 7.24 -4.58 -13.91
N GLY A 57 7.53 -5.41 -12.93
CA GLY A 57 8.88 -5.72 -12.46
C GLY A 57 9.41 -4.75 -11.41
N ARG A 58 10.37 -5.22 -10.60
CA ARG A 58 10.89 -4.46 -9.46
C ARG A 58 11.44 -3.08 -9.85
N GLU A 59 12.13 -2.98 -10.97
CA GLU A 59 12.71 -1.70 -11.42
C GLU A 59 11.63 -0.65 -11.73
N ALA A 60 10.54 -1.04 -12.41
CA ALA A 60 9.43 -0.15 -12.71
C ALA A 60 8.71 0.30 -11.43
N VAL A 61 8.58 -0.59 -10.44
CA VAL A 61 8.06 -0.26 -9.11
C VAL A 61 8.97 0.73 -8.39
N ALA A 62 10.29 0.51 -8.39
CA ALA A 62 11.25 1.44 -7.79
C ALA A 62 11.19 2.83 -8.46
N ALA A 63 11.09 2.88 -9.80
CA ALA A 63 10.93 4.13 -10.54
C ALA A 63 9.64 4.87 -10.17
N HIS A 64 8.53 4.15 -10.03
CA HIS A 64 7.27 4.70 -9.55
C HIS A 64 7.42 5.30 -8.15
N TRP A 65 7.97 4.54 -7.19
CA TRP A 65 8.15 5.02 -5.82
C TRP A 65 9.12 6.19 -5.71
N ARG A 66 10.22 6.22 -6.49
CA ARG A 66 11.10 7.40 -6.57
C ARG A 66 10.32 8.65 -6.98
N ASN A 67 9.49 8.56 -8.01
CA ASN A 67 8.64 9.66 -8.45
C ASN A 67 7.61 10.05 -7.38
N THR A 68 6.88 9.08 -6.82
CA THR A 68 5.88 9.32 -5.76
C THR A 68 6.50 10.01 -4.55
N LEU A 69 7.62 9.48 -4.04
CA LEU A 69 8.33 10.04 -2.89
C LEU A 69 8.87 11.45 -3.18
N SER A 70 9.35 11.74 -4.40
CA SER A 70 9.85 13.07 -4.76
C SER A 70 8.79 14.18 -4.70
N ARG A 71 7.50 13.82 -4.77
CA ARG A 71 6.36 14.76 -4.86
C ARG A 71 5.67 15.00 -3.51
N GLN A 72 6.25 14.52 -2.42
CA GLN A 72 5.69 14.61 -1.08
C GLN A 72 6.78 14.88 -0.05
N LYS A 73 6.41 15.40 1.13
CA LYS A 73 7.21 15.45 2.36
C LYS A 73 6.30 15.26 3.58
N ASP A 74 6.92 15.07 4.75
CA ASP A 74 6.24 15.03 6.06
C ASP A 74 5.06 14.05 6.10
N ALA A 75 5.27 12.87 5.52
CA ALA A 75 4.23 11.86 5.36
C ALA A 75 3.77 11.31 6.72
N ARG A 76 2.46 11.40 6.96
CA ARG A 76 1.75 10.76 8.07
C ARG A 76 0.88 9.67 7.47
N MET A 77 1.01 8.44 7.96
CA MET A 77 0.35 7.28 7.36
C MET A 77 -0.30 6.45 8.44
N TRP A 78 -1.43 5.85 8.08
CA TRP A 78 -2.16 4.89 8.89
C TRP A 78 -2.59 3.73 8.00
N PHE A 79 -2.56 2.53 8.57
CA PHE A 79 -3.05 1.30 7.96
C PHE A 79 -4.02 0.63 8.92
N GLY A 80 -5.11 0.08 8.38
CA GLY A 80 -6.07 -0.71 9.15
C GLY A 80 -5.67 -2.16 9.28
N GLU A 81 -6.45 -2.91 10.06
CA GLU A 81 -6.27 -4.35 10.21
C GLU A 81 -6.47 -5.06 8.85
N PRO A 82 -5.50 -5.85 8.38
CA PRO A 82 -5.60 -6.49 7.08
C PRO A 82 -6.63 -7.63 7.08
N VAL A 83 -7.51 -7.65 6.07
CA VAL A 83 -8.37 -8.81 5.78
C VAL A 83 -7.58 -9.79 4.91
N VAL A 84 -7.30 -10.98 5.44
CA VAL A 84 -6.44 -11.97 4.78
C VAL A 84 -7.24 -13.21 4.37
N SER A 85 -6.99 -13.70 3.15
CA SER A 85 -7.56 -14.94 2.64
C SER A 85 -6.58 -15.65 1.70
N GLY A 86 -6.09 -16.81 2.12
CA GLY A 86 -5.04 -17.54 1.41
C GLY A 86 -3.78 -16.69 1.25
N GLY A 87 -3.26 -16.60 0.02
CA GLY A 87 -2.11 -15.75 -0.34
C GLY A 87 -2.48 -14.31 -0.70
N ARG A 88 -3.66 -13.82 -0.32
CA ARG A 88 -4.16 -12.47 -0.65
C ARG A 88 -4.52 -11.69 0.60
N ALA A 89 -4.41 -10.37 0.52
CA ALA A 89 -4.83 -9.46 1.57
C ALA A 89 -5.53 -8.22 1.00
N ALA A 90 -6.42 -7.62 1.78
CA ALA A 90 -6.94 -6.28 1.58
C ALA A 90 -6.63 -5.42 2.81
N VAL A 91 -6.17 -4.19 2.60
CA VAL A 91 -5.71 -3.31 3.68
C VAL A 91 -6.17 -1.89 3.39
N GLU A 92 -6.97 -1.31 4.27
CA GLU A 92 -7.31 0.12 4.19
C GLU A 92 -6.12 0.96 4.65
N TRP A 93 -5.92 2.10 3.99
CA TRP A 93 -4.83 3.01 4.29
C TRP A 93 -5.29 4.46 4.18
N TRP A 94 -4.57 5.31 4.88
CA TRP A 94 -4.77 6.75 4.87
C TRP A 94 -3.42 7.45 4.96
N CYS A 95 -3.24 8.56 4.24
CA CYS A 95 -2.09 9.42 4.46
C CYS A 95 -2.43 10.91 4.34
N VAL A 96 -1.67 11.68 5.11
CA VAL A 96 -1.50 13.13 4.94
C VAL A 96 -0.08 13.34 4.45
N LEU A 97 0.05 14.06 3.34
CA LEU A 97 1.29 14.38 2.67
C LEU A 97 1.34 15.90 2.45
N TYR A 98 2.53 16.44 2.19
CA TYR A 98 2.68 17.84 1.87
C TYR A 98 3.44 18.04 0.57
N ASP A 99 3.02 19.01 -0.23
CA ASP A 99 3.79 19.39 -1.42
C ASP A 99 5.16 19.95 -1.00
N PRO A 100 6.27 19.43 -1.55
CA PRO A 100 7.61 19.88 -1.16
C PRO A 100 7.86 21.37 -1.42
N ALA A 101 7.33 21.90 -2.53
CA ALA A 101 7.57 23.25 -3.00
C ALA A 101 6.66 24.29 -2.32
N THR A 102 5.37 23.99 -2.18
CA THR A 102 4.39 24.94 -1.63
C THR A 102 4.10 24.72 -0.14
N GLY A 103 4.36 23.53 0.38
CA GLY A 103 3.94 23.14 1.72
C GLY A 103 2.43 22.94 1.87
N ALA A 104 1.66 22.95 0.78
CA ALA A 104 0.22 22.69 0.84
C ALA A 104 -0.05 21.23 1.21
N PRO A 105 -1.04 20.95 2.10
CA PRO A 105 -1.39 19.59 2.47
C PRO A 105 -2.12 18.87 1.34
N ARG A 106 -1.96 17.55 1.30
CA ARG A 106 -2.63 16.63 0.39
C ARG A 106 -3.03 15.40 1.17
N ASN A 107 -4.32 15.11 1.13
CA ASN A 107 -4.86 13.89 1.70
C ASN A 107 -5.08 12.82 0.63
N ALA A 108 -4.82 11.58 0.98
CA ALA A 108 -5.25 10.43 0.21
C ALA A 108 -5.67 9.29 1.13
N ALA A 109 -6.69 8.55 0.72
CA ALA A 109 -7.13 7.35 1.41
C ALA A 109 -7.62 6.32 0.42
N GLY A 110 -7.47 5.05 0.78
CA GLY A 110 -7.79 3.97 -0.13
C GLY A 110 -7.67 2.59 0.47
N CYS A 111 -7.65 1.60 -0.42
CA CYS A 111 -7.48 0.20 -0.08
C CYS A 111 -6.44 -0.43 -1.01
N LEU A 112 -5.54 -1.20 -0.42
CA LEU A 112 -4.59 -2.07 -1.10
C LEU A 112 -5.23 -3.44 -1.28
N VAL A 113 -5.10 -4.03 -2.46
CA VAL A 113 -5.40 -5.44 -2.72
C VAL A 113 -4.11 -6.12 -3.16
N LEU A 114 -3.64 -7.05 -2.32
CA LEU A 114 -2.32 -7.65 -2.41
C LEU A 114 -2.42 -9.15 -2.70
N ARG A 115 -1.46 -9.68 -3.47
CA ARG A 115 -1.18 -11.12 -3.59
C ARG A 115 0.30 -11.36 -3.33
N PHE A 116 0.60 -12.32 -2.47
CA PHE A 116 1.95 -12.67 -2.05
C PHE A 116 2.43 -13.96 -2.72
N ALA A 117 3.73 -14.01 -3.04
CA ALA A 117 4.43 -15.23 -3.40
C ALA A 117 4.81 -16.03 -2.15
N ALA A 118 5.28 -17.27 -2.35
CA ALA A 118 5.63 -18.18 -1.24
C ALA A 118 6.79 -17.66 -0.37
N ASP A 119 7.62 -16.76 -0.91
CA ASP A 119 8.73 -16.11 -0.19
C ASP A 119 8.29 -14.88 0.62
N GLY A 120 6.99 -14.54 0.61
CA GLY A 120 6.44 -13.41 1.34
C GLY A 120 6.54 -12.07 0.62
N ARG A 121 7.11 -11.99 -0.59
CA ARG A 121 7.12 -10.77 -1.41
C ARG A 121 5.78 -10.57 -2.13
N CYS A 122 5.41 -9.32 -2.38
CA CYS A 122 4.20 -8.96 -3.11
C CYS A 122 4.39 -9.21 -4.61
N ALA A 123 3.60 -10.11 -5.19
CA ALA A 123 3.61 -10.42 -6.62
C ALA A 123 2.59 -9.58 -7.41
N SER A 124 1.54 -9.09 -6.75
CA SER A 124 0.55 -8.22 -7.36
C SER A 124 -0.02 -7.26 -6.33
N PHE A 125 -0.04 -5.99 -6.69
CA PHE A 125 -0.47 -4.88 -5.88
C PHE A 125 -1.43 -4.03 -6.69
N HIS A 126 -2.67 -3.92 -6.23
CA HIS A 126 -3.62 -2.96 -6.77
C HIS A 126 -4.00 -1.99 -5.68
N GLU A 127 -4.13 -0.72 -6.03
CA GLU A 127 -4.54 0.32 -5.11
C GLU A 127 -5.72 1.10 -5.66
N TYR A 128 -6.74 1.27 -4.83
CA TYR A 128 -7.94 2.05 -5.13
C TYR A 128 -8.01 3.17 -4.11
N TRP A 129 -7.92 4.40 -4.57
CA TRP A 129 -7.73 5.53 -3.68
C TRP A 129 -8.44 6.77 -4.20
N HIS A 130 -8.76 7.67 -3.27
CA HIS A 130 -9.29 8.99 -3.56
C HIS A 130 -8.38 10.03 -2.91
N GLY A 131 -8.18 11.14 -3.60
CA GLY A 131 -7.42 12.28 -3.11
C GLY A 131 -8.34 13.41 -2.68
N ALA A 132 -7.98 14.10 -1.60
CA ALA A 132 -8.54 15.39 -1.21
C ALA A 132 -7.40 16.42 -1.23
N PRO A 133 -7.23 17.17 -2.33
CA PRO A 133 -6.20 18.21 -2.40
C PRO A 133 -6.51 19.34 -1.42
N ASP A 134 -5.45 20.01 -0.93
CA ASP A 134 -5.52 21.18 -0.06
C ASP A 134 -6.25 20.94 1.28
N GLN A 135 -6.32 19.68 1.71
CA GLN A 135 -6.90 19.27 2.97
C GLN A 135 -5.88 18.46 3.78
N GLU A 136 -5.87 18.70 5.10
CA GLU A 136 -5.20 17.89 6.10
C GLU A 136 -6.28 17.26 6.99
N LEU A 137 -6.60 16.01 6.72
CA LEU A 137 -7.60 15.24 7.44
C LEU A 137 -6.96 13.99 8.01
N GLU A 138 -7.20 13.71 9.28
CA GLU A 138 -6.90 12.41 9.86
C GLU A 138 -8.06 11.44 9.63
N PRO A 139 -7.83 10.12 9.69
CA PRO A 139 -8.91 9.15 9.65
C PRO A 139 -9.96 9.46 10.72
N ALA A 140 -11.24 9.32 10.37
CA ALA A 140 -12.32 9.40 11.35
C ALA A 140 -12.15 8.30 12.42
N GLU A 141 -12.70 8.55 13.62
CA GLU A 141 -12.63 7.56 14.69
C GLU A 141 -13.25 6.23 14.22
N GLY A 142 -12.49 5.14 14.39
CA GLY A 142 -12.93 3.79 14.02
C GLY A 142 -12.78 3.43 12.54
N TRP A 143 -12.29 4.34 11.69
CA TRP A 143 -12.17 4.08 10.24
C TRP A 143 -11.22 2.93 9.88
N LEU A 144 -10.17 2.71 10.66
CA LEU A 144 -9.12 1.72 10.39
C LEU A 144 -9.15 0.54 11.40
N ARG A 145 -10.32 0.22 11.96
CA ARG A 145 -10.49 -0.84 12.97
C ARG A 145 -10.99 -2.15 12.37
#